data_AF-A0A2T5VCC9-F1
#
_entry.id   AF-A0A2T5VCC9-F1
#
_cell.length_a   1.000
_cell.length_b   1.000
_cell.length_c   1.000
_cell.angle_alpha   90.00
_cell.angle_beta   90.00
_cell.angle_gamma   90.00
#
_symmetry.space_group_name_H-M   'P 1'
#
loop_
_entity.id
_entity.type
_entity.pdbx_description
1 polymer ?
#
loop_
_entity_poly.entity_id
_entity_poly.type
_entity_poly.pdbx_seq_one_letter_code
_entity_poly.pdbx_strand_id
1 'polypeptide(L)'
;MTSIWFNPESAQLKSYSSTSRGRKAVVKIEIEVTDLSYLGFLLQDLARAEYEQASPSSPYRPQPKSADEREKRRRLRNQAALALPAPGGDPS
;
A
#
# COMPACT_ATOMS: atom_id res chain seq x y z
N MET A 1 -11.73 3.17 -6.84
CA MET A 1 -11.65 2.15 -5.79
C MET A 1 -12.61 1.05 -6.19
N THR A 2 -12.10 -0.16 -6.36
CA THR A 2 -12.85 -1.29 -6.93
C THR A 2 -13.13 -2.27 -5.80
N SER A 3 -14.39 -2.69 -5.67
CA SER A 3 -14.85 -3.61 -4.63
C SER A 3 -15.67 -4.71 -5.27
N ILE A 4 -15.50 -5.94 -4.79
CA ILE A 4 -16.27 -7.10 -5.23
C ILE A 4 -17.32 -7.37 -4.17
N TRP A 5 -18.59 -7.48 -4.58
CA TRP A 5 -19.71 -7.74 -3.68
C TRP A 5 -20.26 -9.14 -3.89
N PHE A 6 -20.47 -9.87 -2.79
CA PHE A 6 -21.02 -11.21 -2.80
C PHE A 6 -22.53 -11.19 -2.53
N ASN A 7 -23.33 -11.80 -3.40
CA ASN A 7 -24.73 -12.08 -3.09
C ASN A 7 -24.79 -13.28 -2.12
N PRO A 8 -25.28 -13.13 -0.88
CA PRO A 8 -25.31 -14.21 0.10
C PRO A 8 -26.13 -15.44 -0.34
N GLU A 9 -27.09 -15.26 -1.24
CA GLU A 9 -27.93 -16.34 -1.77
C GLU A 9 -27.21 -17.18 -2.82
N SER A 10 -26.22 -16.60 -3.51
CA SER A 10 -25.55 -17.21 -4.66
C SER A 10 -24.09 -17.55 -4.41
N ALA A 11 -23.46 -16.93 -3.40
CA ALA A 11 -22.08 -17.16 -3.04
C ALA A 11 -21.81 -17.03 -1.54
N GLN A 12 -20.96 -17.91 -1.00
CA GLN A 12 -20.54 -17.90 0.39
C GLN A 12 -19.02 -17.98 0.49
N LEU A 13 -18.43 -17.16 1.36
CA LEU A 13 -17.00 -17.22 1.68
C LEU A 13 -16.76 -18.39 2.65
N LYS A 14 -16.02 -19.42 2.22
CA LYS A 14 -15.71 -20.58 3.06
C LYS A 14 -14.47 -20.34 3.92
N SER A 15 -13.42 -19.84 3.29
CA SER A 15 -12.17 -19.58 3.98
C SER A 15 -11.43 -18.41 3.33
N TYR A 16 -10.58 -17.76 4.10
CA TYR A 16 -9.65 -16.78 3.58
C TYR A 16 -8.32 -16.89 4.33
N SER A 17 -7.24 -16.60 3.62
CA SER A 17 -5.91 -16.42 4.21
C SER A 17 -5.26 -15.18 3.63
N SER A 18 -4.44 -14.53 4.44
CA SER A 18 -3.67 -13.37 4.01
C SER A 18 -2.21 -13.51 4.46
N THR A 19 -1.30 -13.11 3.58
CA THR A 19 0.11 -12.97 3.90
C THR A 19 0.59 -11.61 3.42
N SER A 20 1.26 -10.87 4.29
CA SER A 20 1.79 -9.55 3.97
C SER A 20 3.31 -9.57 3.92
N ARG A 21 3.88 -8.94 2.90
CA ARG A 21 5.33 -8.74 2.76
C ARG A 21 5.60 -7.30 2.34
N GLY A 22 6.10 -6.50 3.28
CA GLY A 22 6.35 -5.08 3.08
C GLY A 22 5.06 -4.33 2.76
N ARG A 23 4.99 -3.69 1.59
CA ARG A 23 3.83 -2.89 1.14
C ARG A 23 2.77 -3.68 0.37
N LYS A 24 2.93 -5.00 0.23
CA LYS A 24 2.00 -5.85 -0.53
C LYS A 24 1.40 -6.90 0.40
N ALA A 25 0.12 -7.20 0.18
CA ALA A 25 -0.56 -8.34 0.78
C ALA A 25 -1.06 -9.25 -0.33
N VAL A 26 -0.92 -10.55 -0.14
CA VAL A 26 -1.52 -11.59 -0.97
C VAL A 26 -2.67 -12.17 -0.16
N VAL A 27 -3.86 -12.12 -0.72
CA VAL A 27 -5.08 -12.68 -0.12
C VAL A 27 -5.51 -13.86 -0.98
N LYS A 28 -5.76 -15.00 -0.35
CA LYS A 28 -6.42 -16.16 -0.98
C LYS A 28 -7.80 -16.27 -0.38
N ILE A 29 -8.81 -16.40 -1.24
CA ILE A 29 -10.21 -16.55 -0.85
C ILE A 29 -10.75 -17.84 -1.47
N GLU A 30 -11.46 -18.62 -0.67
CA GLU A 30 -12.23 -19.76 -1.15
C GLU A 30 -13.70 -19.40 -1.08
N ILE A 31 -14.34 -19.35 -2.24
CA ILE A 31 -15.75 -18.98 -2.38
C ILE A 31 -16.49 -20.19 -2.93
N GLU A 32 -17.54 -20.60 -2.24
CA GLU A 32 -18.52 -21.53 -2.78
C GLU A 32 -19.59 -20.76 -3.51
N VAL A 33 -19.90 -21.18 -4.73
CA VAL A 33 -20.90 -20.54 -5.59
C VAL A 33 -21.91 -21.59 -6.02
N THR A 34 -23.19 -21.29 -5.86
CA THR A 34 -24.30 -22.19 -6.20
C THR A 34 -24.83 -21.93 -7.61
N ASP A 35 -24.75 -20.69 -8.10
CA ASP A 35 -25.15 -20.28 -9.45
C ASP A 35 -23.95 -20.04 -10.37
N LEU A 36 -23.84 -20.83 -11.44
CA LEU A 36 -22.79 -20.70 -12.44
C LEU A 36 -22.84 -19.37 -13.21
N SER A 37 -24.03 -18.77 -13.36
CA SER A 37 -24.18 -17.47 -14.02
C SER A 37 -23.53 -16.38 -13.15
N TYR A 38 -23.79 -16.43 -11.84
CA TYR A 38 -23.16 -15.55 -10.86
C TYR A 38 -21.63 -15.71 -10.82
N LEU A 39 -21.11 -16.95 -10.92
CA LEU A 39 -19.67 -17.18 -11.04
C LEU A 39 -19.06 -16.43 -12.24
N GLY A 40 -19.75 -16.41 -13.38
CA GLY A 40 -19.31 -15.68 -14.57
C GLY A 40 -19.15 -14.18 -14.32
N PHE A 41 -20.13 -13.55 -13.67
CA PHE A 41 -20.06 -12.13 -13.30
C PHE A 41 -18.91 -11.85 -12.33
N LEU A 42 -18.73 -12.71 -11.32
CA LEU A 42 -17.67 -12.58 -10.32
C LEU A 42 -16.26 -12.66 -10.94
N LEU A 43 -16.07 -13.55 -11.92
CA LEU A 43 -14.81 -13.66 -12.66
C LEU A 43 -14.55 -12.42 -13.54
N GLN A 44 -15.60 -11.84 -14.13
CA GLN A 44 -15.48 -10.62 -14.91
C GLN A 44 -15.10 -9.41 -14.04
N ASP A 45 -15.67 -9.29 -12.85
CA ASP A 45 -15.32 -8.24 -11.88
C ASP A 45 -13.86 -8.37 -11.40
N LEU A 46 -13.38 -9.61 -11.18
CA LEU A 46 -11.97 -9.87 -10.85
C LEU A 46 -11.03 -9.45 -11.98
N ALA A 47 -11.35 -9.81 -13.23
CA ALA A 47 -10.56 -9.42 -14.40
C ALA A 47 -10.51 -7.90 -14.58
N ARG A 48 -11.64 -7.22 -14.33
CA ARG A 48 -11.70 -5.76 -14.34
C ARG A 48 -10.82 -5.15 -13.25
N ALA A 49 -10.88 -5.67 -12.02
CA ALA A 49 -10.04 -5.19 -10.92
C ALA A 49 -8.55 -5.36 -11.22
N GLU A 50 -8.15 -6.50 -11.82
CA GLU A 50 -6.78 -6.73 -12.28
C GLU A 50 -6.35 -5.70 -13.32
N TYR A 51 -7.20 -5.42 -14.32
CA TYR A 51 -6.92 -4.43 -15.36
C TYR A 51 -6.79 -3.00 -14.80
N GLU A 52 -7.69 -2.60 -13.89
CA GLU A 52 -7.65 -1.29 -13.24
C GLU A 52 -6.40 -1.11 -12.34
N GLN A 53 -5.94 -2.18 -11.70
CA GLN A 53 -4.70 -2.19 -10.90
C GLN A 53 -3.43 -2.21 -11.76
N ALA A 54 -3.45 -2.91 -12.89
CA ALA A 54 -2.34 -2.98 -13.84
C ALA A 54 -2.16 -1.66 -14.60
N SER A 55 -3.25 -0.93 -14.82
CA SER A 55 -3.24 0.40 -15.43
C SER A 55 -2.53 1.38 -14.48
N PRO A 56 -1.39 1.99 -14.87
CA PRO A 56 -0.61 2.87 -14.02
C PRO A 56 -1.31 4.23 -13.86
N SER A 57 -2.42 4.25 -13.12
CA SER A 57 -3.02 5.48 -12.61
C SER A 57 -2.31 5.87 -11.32
N SER A 58 -1.04 6.25 -11.45
CA SER A 58 -0.31 6.92 -10.37
C SER A 58 -0.27 8.43 -10.64
N PRO A 59 -1.07 9.26 -9.94
CA PRO A 59 -0.79 10.68 -9.87
C PRO A 59 0.20 11.03 -8.75
N TYR A 60 0.72 10.07 -7.97
CA TYR A 60 1.74 10.38 -6.95
C TYR A 60 3.13 9.93 -7.37
N ARG A 61 3.71 10.71 -8.28
CA ARG A 61 5.17 10.81 -8.38
C ARG A 61 5.59 11.82 -7.31
N PRO A 62 6.25 11.42 -6.20
CA PRO A 62 6.82 12.41 -5.29
C PRO A 62 7.77 13.25 -6.14
N GLN A 63 7.48 14.54 -6.27
CA GLN A 63 8.35 15.43 -7.00
C GLN A 63 9.74 15.33 -6.36
N PRO A 64 10.82 15.20 -7.15
CA PRO A 64 12.16 15.28 -6.60
C PRO A 64 12.28 16.65 -5.92
N LYS A 65 12.41 16.65 -4.59
CA LYS A 65 12.70 17.87 -3.83
C LYS A 65 13.83 18.62 -4.52
N SER A 66 13.60 19.91 -4.79
CA SER A 66 14.54 20.77 -5.48
C SER A 66 15.92 20.73 -4.78
N ALA A 67 16.98 20.99 -5.54
CA ALA A 67 18.33 21.06 -4.99
C ALA A 67 18.40 22.01 -3.77
N ASP A 68 17.63 23.09 -3.81
CA ASP A 68 17.51 24.09 -2.74
C ASP A 68 16.91 23.53 -1.45
N GLU A 69 15.87 22.70 -1.52
CA GLU A 69 15.29 22.06 -0.33
C GLU A 69 16.25 21.05 0.30
N ARG A 70 17.01 20.32 -0.53
CA ARG A 70 18.03 19.38 -0.06
C ARG A 70 19.17 20.12 0.64
N GLU A 71 19.60 21.25 0.07
CA GLU A 71 20.64 22.08 0.64
C GLU A 71 20.20 22.76 1.95
N LYS A 72 18.97 23.29 2.00
CA LYS A 72 18.39 23.88 3.22
C LYS A 72 18.32 22.86 4.35
N ARG A 73 17.86 21.62 4.07
CA ARG A 73 17.87 20.52 5.05
C ARG A 73 19.27 20.13 5.51
N ARG A 74 20.25 20.11 4.60
CA ARG A 74 21.65 19.81 4.96
C ARG A 74 22.21 20.88 5.89
N ARG A 75 21.97 22.15 5.60
CA ARG A 75 22.42 23.28 6.45
C ARG A 75 21.77 23.25 7.83
N LEU A 76 20.45 23.02 7.91
CA LEU A 76 19.73 22.88 9.18
C LEU A 76 20.25 21.71 10.02
N ARG A 77 20.51 20.56 9.40
CA ARG A 77 21.08 19.39 10.08
C ARG A 77 22.49 19.66 10.61
N ASN A 78 23.33 20.32 9.82
CA ASN A 78 24.69 20.66 10.23
C ASN A 78 24.69 21.70 11.36
N GLN A 79 23.80 22.69 11.30
CA GLN A 79 23.66 23.70 12.35
C GLN A 79 23.16 23.10 13.67
N ALA A 80 22.22 22.14 13.60
CA ALA A 80 21.76 21.41 14.78
C ALA A 80 22.85 20.50 15.37
N ALA A 81 23.70 19.90 14.54
CA ALA A 81 24.82 19.08 15.00
C ALA A 81 25.92 19.90 15.72
N LEU A 82 26.11 21.15 15.30
CA LEU A 82 27.04 22.10 15.91
C LEU A 82 26.51 22.72 17.21
N ALA A 83 25.18 22.71 17.42
CA ALA A 83 24.52 23.26 18.61
C ALA A 83 24.41 22.26 19.77
N LEU A 84 24.90 21.02 19.61
CA LEU A 84 24.91 20.03 20.68
C LEU A 84 26.09 20.30 21.62
N PRO A 85 25.85 20.57 22.92
CA PRO A 85 26.93 20.61 23.91
C PRO A 85 27.59 19.23 24.00
N ALA A 86 28.92 19.20 24.05
CA ALA A 86 29.68 17.96 24.14
C ALA A 86 29.23 17.14 25.37
N PRO A 87 28.98 15.83 25.24
CA PRO A 87 28.63 15.00 26.38
C PRO A 87 29.86 14.83 27.27
N GLY A 88 29.81 15.40 28.48
CA GLY A 88 30.64 15.01 29.61
C GLY A 88 32.05 15.61 29.61
N GLY A 89 32.19 16.71 30.36
CA GLY A 89 33.47 17.18 30.86
C GLY A 89 33.31 17.62 32.31
N ASP A 90 33.05 16.66 33.21
CA ASP A 90 33.22 16.89 34.65
C ASP A 90 34.68 16.56 35.03
N PRO A 91 35.45 17.53 35.54
CA PRO A 91 36.74 17.26 36.16
C PRO A 91 36.55 16.76 37.61
N SER A 92 37.24 15.65 37.89
CA SER A 92 37.75 15.11 39.16
C SER A 92 37.21 15.64 40.50
#